data_AF-A0A353BL01-F1
#
_entry.id   AF-A0A353BL01-F1
#
_cell.length_a   1.000
_cell.length_b   1.000
_cell.length_c   1.000
_cell.angle_alpha   90.00
_cell.angle_beta   90.00
_cell.angle_gamma   90.00
#
_symmetry.space_group_name_H-M   'P 1'
#
loop_
_entity.id
_entity.type
_entity.pdbx_description
1 polymer ?
#
loop_
_entity_poly.entity_id
_entity_poly.type
_entity_poly.pdbx_seq_one_letter_code
_entity_poly.pdbx_strand_id
1 'polypeptide(L)'
;MLFILYIADQKRSREFYKHLLKLNPSLDEPGMTEFTLPGGAKIGLMPEKSIARILGDGVPSPASGRGIPRCEIYLRVDNPK
;
A
#
# COMPACT_ATOMS: atom_id res chain seq x y z
N MET A 1 6.20 -9.93 8.41
CA MET A 1 5.79 -8.57 8.85
C MET A 1 5.02 -7.90 7.71
N LEU A 2 3.87 -7.28 7.99
CA LEU A 2 3.00 -6.66 6.97
C LEU A 2 2.92 -5.15 7.22
N PHE A 3 3.15 -4.35 6.17
CA PHE A 3 2.92 -2.92 6.15
C PHE A 3 1.73 -2.61 5.25
N ILE A 4 0.76 -1.85 5.72
CA ILE A 4 -0.42 -1.48 4.93
C ILE A 4 -0.33 -0.01 4.53
N LEU A 5 -0.41 0.24 3.23
CA LEU A 5 -0.50 1.56 2.63
C LEU A 5 -1.95 1.85 2.28
N TYR A 6 -2.49 2.90 2.88
CA TYR A 6 -3.83 3.39 2.56
C TYR A 6 -3.78 4.17 1.25
N ILE A 7 -4.54 3.72 0.26
CA ILE A 7 -4.47 4.21 -1.12
C ILE A 7 -5.82 4.70 -1.61
N ALA A 8 -5.78 5.62 -2.57
CA ALA A 8 -6.99 6.20 -3.19
C ALA A 8 -7.63 5.26 -4.22
N ASP A 9 -6.82 4.56 -5.01
CA ASP A 9 -7.25 3.74 -6.14
C ASP A 9 -6.39 2.45 -6.22
N GLN A 10 -7.02 1.30 -5.98
CA GLN A 10 -6.32 0.03 -5.87
C GLN A 10 -5.65 -0.38 -7.17
N LYS A 11 -6.33 -0.20 -8.31
CA LYS A 11 -5.82 -0.63 -9.61
C LYS A 11 -4.59 0.20 -9.99
N ARG A 12 -4.67 1.52 -9.84
CA ARG A 12 -3.55 2.42 -10.13
C ARG A 12 -2.36 2.14 -9.21
N SER A 13 -2.60 1.96 -7.92
CA SER A 13 -1.55 1.64 -6.96
C SER A 13 -0.93 0.26 -7.22
N ARG A 14 -1.72 -0.76 -7.52
CA ARG A 14 -1.23 -2.09 -7.91
C ARG A 14 -0.29 -2.01 -9.10
N GLU A 15 -0.70 -1.36 -10.19
CA GLU A 15 0.16 -1.24 -11.36
C GLU A 15 1.45 -0.50 -11.04
N PHE A 16 1.38 0.60 -10.28
CA PHE A 16 2.57 1.32 -9.84
C PHE A 16 3.55 0.43 -9.05
N TYR A 17 3.07 -0.25 -8.01
CA TYR A 17 3.93 -1.09 -7.16
C TYR A 17 4.43 -2.34 -7.88
N LYS A 18 3.66 -2.90 -8.82
CA LYS A 18 4.12 -3.98 -9.70
C LYS A 18 5.35 -3.56 -10.53
N HIS A 19 5.31 -2.37 -11.12
CA HIS A 19 6.45 -1.84 -11.88
C HIS A 19 7.63 -1.47 -10.97
N LEU A 20 7.35 -0.82 -9.84
CA LEU A 20 8.37 -0.37 -8.88
C LEU A 20 9.14 -1.53 -8.27
N LEU A 21 8.42 -2.55 -7.80
CA LEU A 21 9.00 -3.71 -7.12
C LEU A 21 9.47 -4.80 -8.09
N LYS A 22 9.02 -4.76 -9.35
CA LYS A 22 9.21 -5.82 -10.36
C LYS A 22 8.69 -7.18 -9.86
N LEU A 23 7.57 -7.17 -9.15
CA LEU A 23 6.92 -8.34 -8.57
C LEU A 23 5.45 -8.38 -8.99
N ASN A 24 4.92 -9.58 -9.19
CA ASN A 24 3.47 -9.76 -9.23
C ASN A 24 2.90 -9.78 -7.80
N PRO A 25 1.65 -9.34 -7.61
CA PRO A 25 1.00 -9.43 -6.31
C PRO A 25 0.82 -10.89 -5.88
N SER A 26 1.00 -11.17 -4.59
CA SER A 26 0.68 -12.47 -3.98
C SER A 26 -0.81 -12.61 -3.65
N LEU A 27 -1.54 -11.49 -3.60
CA LEU A 27 -3.00 -11.40 -3.46
C LEU A 27 -3.48 -10.17 -4.23
N ASP A 28 -4.57 -10.27 -4.99
CA ASP A 28 -5.18 -9.12 -5.65
C ASP A 28 -6.70 -9.28 -5.72
N GLU A 29 -7.38 -8.90 -4.64
CA GLU A 29 -8.82 -9.05 -4.47
C GLU A 29 -9.48 -7.68 -4.25
N PRO A 30 -10.79 -7.50 -4.51
CA PRO A 30 -11.47 -6.25 -4.23
C PRO A 30 -11.28 -5.80 -2.77
N GLY A 31 -10.59 -4.67 -2.56
CA GLY A 31 -10.30 -4.10 -1.25
C GLY A 31 -8.91 -4.40 -0.71
N MET A 32 -8.09 -5.24 -1.36
CA MET A 32 -6.72 -5.52 -0.93
C MET A 32 -5.85 -6.05 -2.07
N THR A 33 -4.67 -5.46 -2.25
CA THR A 33 -3.57 -6.05 -3.03
C THR A 33 -2.38 -6.28 -2.11
N GLU A 34 -1.66 -7.39 -2.22
CA GLU A 34 -0.48 -7.69 -1.42
C GLU A 34 0.71 -8.05 -2.30
N PHE A 35 1.90 -7.56 -1.93
CA PHE A 35 3.18 -7.97 -2.49
C PHE A 35 4.04 -8.60 -1.40
N THR A 36 4.61 -9.77 -1.67
CA THR A 36 5.62 -10.38 -0.80
C THR A 36 7.01 -9.95 -1.26
N LEU A 37 7.72 -9.21 -0.41
CA LEU A 37 9.08 -8.74 -0.67
C LEU A 37 10.12 -9.84 -0.44
N PRO A 38 11.31 -9.74 -1.08
CA PRO A 38 12.46 -10.54 -0.67
C PRO A 38 12.72 -10.38 0.84
N GLY A 39 12.95 -11.49 1.53
CA GLY A 39 13.08 -11.51 3.00
C GLY A 39 11.77 -11.67 3.77
N GLY A 40 10.62 -11.83 3.09
CA GLY A 40 9.36 -12.26 3.70
C GLY A 40 8.52 -11.15 4.35
N ALA A 41 8.94 -9.88 4.24
CA ALA A 41 8.06 -8.75 4.54
C ALA A 41 6.98 -8.62 3.44
N LYS A 42 5.85 -8.01 3.78
CA LYS A 42 4.72 -7.81 2.86
C LYS A 42 4.31 -6.35 2.81
N ILE A 43 3.99 -5.85 1.61
CA ILE A 43 3.34 -4.56 1.39
C ILE A 43 1.91 -4.81 0.96
N GLY A 44 0.96 -4.39 1.79
CA GLY A 44 -0.46 -4.37 1.49
C GLY A 44 -0.90 -3.00 0.98
N LEU A 45 -1.74 -2.99 -0.04
CA LEU A 45 -2.40 -1.82 -0.59
C LEU A 45 -3.89 -1.92 -0.28
N MET A 46 -4.39 -1.08 0.61
CA MET A 46 -5.78 -1.11 1.04
C MET A 46 -6.47 0.22 0.72
N PRO A 47 -7.59 0.21 -0.03
CA PRO A 47 -8.33 1.44 -0.30
C PRO A 47 -8.78 2.13 0.98
N GLU A 48 -8.58 3.45 1.06
CA GLU A 48 -8.96 4.26 2.23
C GLU A 48 -10.43 4.06 2.64
N LYS A 49 -11.33 3.91 1.65
CA LYS A 49 -12.75 3.65 1.89
C LYS A 49 -13.01 2.29 2.53
N SER A 50 -12.21 1.27 2.20
CA SER A 50 -12.35 -0.08 2.73
C SER A 50 -11.87 -0.13 4.18
N ILE A 51 -10.70 0.42 4.47
CA ILE A 51 -10.14 0.42 5.82
C ILE A 51 -10.94 1.30 6.79
N ALA A 52 -11.51 2.43 6.33
CA ALA A 52 -12.32 3.30 7.18
C ALA A 52 -13.51 2.56 7.81
N ARG A 53 -14.10 1.58 7.10
CA ARG A 53 -15.18 0.74 7.60
C ARG A 53 -14.75 -0.20 8.74
N ILE A 54 -13.47 -0.59 8.75
CA ILE A 54 -12.90 -1.48 9.76
C ILE A 54 -12.46 -0.68 10.99
N LEU A 55 -11.86 0.49 10.76
CA LEU A 55 -11.38 1.37 11.83
C LEU A 55 -12.52 2.03 12.62
N GLY A 56 -13.67 2.25 11.99
CA GLY A 56 -14.84 2.89 12.61
C GLY A 56 -14.59 4.36 12.96
N ASP A 57 -15.50 4.94 13.76
CA ASP A 57 -15.55 6.38 14.03
C ASP A 57 -14.55 6.85 15.10
N GLY A 58 -13.84 5.91 15.76
CA GLY A 58 -12.88 6.22 16.83
C GLY A 58 -11.56 6.82 16.33
N VAL A 59 -11.32 6.86 15.02
CA VAL A 59 -10.13 7.44 14.41
C VAL A 59 -10.50 8.23 13.15
N PRO A 60 -9.76 9.32 12.82
CA PRO A 60 -10.00 10.06 11.59
C PRO A 60 -9.90 9.16 10.36
N SER A 61 -10.80 9.36 9.40
CA SER A 61 -10.76 8.66 8.11
C SER A 61 -9.37 8.79 7.46
N PRO A 62 -8.75 7.69 7.00
CA PRO A 62 -7.43 7.75 6.38
C PRO A 62 -7.30 8.72 5.20
N ALA A 63 -8.41 8.98 4.49
CA ALA A 63 -8.48 9.93 3.38
C ALA A 63 -8.27 11.39 3.80
N SER A 64 -8.52 11.73 5.07
CA SER A 64 -8.29 13.09 5.60
C SER A 64 -6.80 13.44 5.68
N GLY A 65 -5.91 12.44 5.71
CA GLY A 65 -4.46 12.62 5.72
C GLY A 65 -3.83 12.75 4.33
N ARG A 66 -4.61 12.84 3.25
CA ARG A 66 -4.06 12.99 1.90
C ARG A 66 -3.25 14.29 1.79
N GLY A 67 -2.05 14.18 1.23
CA GLY A 67 -1.10 15.29 1.12
C GLY A 67 -0.21 15.47 2.36
N ILE A 68 -0.45 14.73 3.45
CA ILE A 68 0.40 14.73 4.63
C ILE A 68 1.35 13.52 4.57
N PRO A 69 2.67 13.70 4.61
CA PRO A 69 3.62 12.59 4.68
C PRO A 69 3.53 11.93 6.07
N ARG A 70 2.84 10.78 6.17
CA ARG A 70 2.65 10.04 7.43
C ARG A 70 3.72 8.98 7.67
N CYS A 71 4.34 8.49 6.60
CA CYS A 71 5.42 7.51 6.64
C CYS A 71 6.24 7.61 5.37
N GLU A 72 7.45 7.06 5.43
CA GLU A 72 8.38 6.98 4.31
C GLU A 72 8.83 5.53 4.14
N ILE A 73 8.97 5.10 2.89
CA ILE A 73 9.53 3.80 2.53
C ILE A 73 10.72 4.07 1.63
N TYR A 74 11.89 3.63 2.07
CA TYR A 74 13.13 3.76 1.33
C TYR A 74 13.41 2.48 0.55
N LEU A 75 13.40 2.59 -0.78
CA LEU A 75 13.81 1.51 -1.68
C LEU A 75 15.27 1.73 -2.07
N ARG A 76 16.15 0.91 -1.52
CA ARG A 76 17.56 0.92 -1.91
C ARG A 76 17.71 0.18 -3.23
N VAL A 77 18.25 0.87 -4.23
CA VAL A 77 18.53 0.33 -5.55
C VAL A 77 19.97 0.65 -5.92
N ASP A 78 20.59 -0.25 -6.68
CA ASP A 78 21.90 0.02 -7.26
C ASP A 78 21.73 1.03 -8.39
N ASN A 79 22.57 2.07 -8.41
CA ASN A 79 22.61 3.10 -9.45
C ASN A 79 21.25 3.77 -9.74
N PRO A 80 20.66 4.52 -8.78
CA PRO A 80 19.45 5.30 -9.03
C PRO A 80 19.73 6.32 -10.15
N LYS A 81 18.84 6.38 -11.13
CA LYS A 81 18.88 7.37 -12.21
C LYS A 81 18.05 8.59 -11.87
#